data_AF-F0RNI5-F1
#
_entry.id   AF-F0RNI5-F1
#
_cell.length_a   1.000
_cell.length_b   1.000
_cell.length_c   1.000
_cell.angle_alpha   90.00
_cell.angle_beta   90.00
_cell.angle_gamma   90.00
#
_symmetry.space_group_name_H-M   'P 1'
#
loop_
_entity.id
_entity.type
_entity.pdbx_description
1 polymer ?
#
loop_
_entity_poly.entity_id
_entity_poly.type
_entity_poly.pdbx_seq_one_letter_code
_entity_poly.pdbx_strand_id
1 'polypeptide(L)' 'MRAYRGIVKDGRVELVGGELPEGTQVTVTVGEPELLLATLLHWLRRGKRIRISLGPVAGMGLLRLRRRGQRHG' A
#
# COMPACT_ATOMS: atom_id res chain seq x y z
N MET A 1 21.73 -26.25 -8.27
CA MET A 1 20.73 -25.19 -8.54
C MET A 1 21.42 -23.84 -8.36
N ARG A 2 21.13 -22.86 -9.21
CA ARG A 2 21.67 -21.50 -9.09
C ARG A 2 20.52 -20.55 -8.80
N ALA A 3 20.67 -19.71 -7.78
CA ALA A 3 19.67 -18.71 -7.44
C ALA A 3 19.94 -17.45 -8.27
N TYR A 4 18.89 -16.91 -8.85
CA TYR A 4 18.91 -15.63 -9.55
C TYR A 4 18.00 -14.68 -8.80
N ARG A 5 18.46 -13.44 -8.62
CA ARG A 5 17.61 -12.40 -8.05
C ARG A 5 16.65 -11.94 -9.14
N GLY A 6 15.36 -11.89 -8.83
CA GLY A 6 14.35 -11.39 -9.74
C GLY A 6 13.35 -10.51 -9.01
N ILE A 7 12.64 -9.70 -9.79
CA ILE A 7 11.50 -8.90 -9.34
C ILE A 7 10.29 -9.24 -10.18
N VAL A 8 9.10 -9.14 -9.61
CA VAL A 8 7.88 -9.20 -10.41
C VAL A 8 7.55 -7.80 -10.93
N LYS A 9 7.50 -7.66 -12.24
CA LYS A 9 7.09 -6.43 -12.92
C LYS A 9 6.05 -6.78 -13.97
N ASP A 10 4.93 -6.06 -13.97
CA ASP A 10 3.79 -6.30 -14.87
C ASP A 10 3.33 -7.77 -14.91
N GLY A 11 3.38 -8.44 -13.76
CA GLY A 11 2.99 -9.85 -13.61
C GLY A 11 4.00 -10.88 -14.12
N ARG A 12 5.20 -10.44 -14.54
CA ARG A 12 6.29 -11.30 -15.03
C ARG A 12 7.51 -11.22 -14.12
N VAL A 13 8.24 -12.31 -13.99
CA VAL A 13 9.52 -12.31 -13.27
C VAL A 13 10.60 -11.77 -14.21
N GLU A 14 11.18 -10.63 -13.85
CA GLU A 14 12.35 -10.06 -14.50
C GLU A 14 13.59 -10.35 -13.64
N LEU A 15 14.65 -10.89 -14.25
CA LEU A 15 15.90 -11.12 -13.56
C LEU A 15 16.69 -9.81 -13.41
N VAL A 16 17.29 -9.62 -12.24
CA VAL A 16 18.12 -8.45 -11.94
C VAL A 16 19.58 -8.81 -12.22
N GLY A 17 20.18 -8.13 -13.21
CA GLY A 17 21.62 -8.24 -13.50
C GLY A 17 22.03 -9.47 -14.31
N GLY A 18 21.09 -10.09 -15.04
CA GLY A 18 21.43 -11.17 -15.96
C GLY A 18 20.23 -11.69 -16.73
N GLU A 19 20.51 -12.53 -17.71
CA GLU A 19 19.53 -13.22 -18.55
C GLU A 19 19.79 -14.72 -18.49
N LEU A 20 18.76 -15.50 -18.79
CA LEU A 20 18.88 -16.94 -18.97
C LEU A 20 18.76 -17.29 -20.44
N PRO A 21 19.47 -18.33 -20.91
CA PRO A 21 19.31 -18.81 -22.27
C PRO A 21 17.86 -19.19 -22.58
N GLU A 22 17.45 -18.96 -23.82
CA GLU A 22 16.14 -19.40 -24.29
C GLU A 22 15.96 -20.92 -24.13
N GLY A 23 14.74 -21.34 -23.79
CA GLY A 23 14.43 -22.75 -23.52
C GLY A 23 14.83 -23.26 -22.13
N THR A 24 15.43 -22.41 -21.28
CA THR A 24 15.74 -22.79 -19.89
C THR A 24 14.45 -23.02 -19.10
N GLN A 25 14.24 -24.24 -18.59
CA GLN A 25 13.16 -24.53 -17.65
C GLN A 25 13.52 -24.01 -16.26
N VAL A 26 12.65 -23.17 -15.69
CA VAL A 26 12.87 -22.53 -14.40
C VAL A 26 11.75 -22.84 -13.43
N THR A 27 12.11 -23.03 -12.16
CA THR A 27 11.18 -23.09 -11.03
C THR A 27 11.39 -21.84 -10.19
N VAL A 28 10.31 -21.11 -9.93
CA VAL A 28 10.35 -19.90 -9.10
C VAL A 28 9.96 -20.27 -7.68
N THR A 29 10.86 -20.02 -6.73
CA THR A 29 10.56 -20.13 -5.30
C THR A 29 10.39 -18.72 -4.73
N VAL A 30 9.24 -18.46 -4.12
CA VAL A 30 8.95 -17.19 -3.44
C VAL A 30 8.88 -17.47 -1.96
N GLY A 31 9.63 -16.72 -1.16
CA GLY A 31 9.49 -16.79 0.29
C GLY A 31 8.15 -16.22 0.75
N GLU A 32 7.59 -16.79 1.81
CA GLU A 32 6.35 -16.32 2.42
C GLU A 32 6.36 -14.82 2.79
N PRO A 33 7.40 -14.27 3.45
CA PRO A 33 7.38 -12.87 3.84
C PRO A 33 7.43 -11.93 2.63
N GLU A 34 8.17 -12.29 1.58
CA GLU A 34 8.21 -11.54 0.32
C GLU A 34 6.85 -11.56 -0.38
N LEU A 35 6.20 -12.72 -0.41
CA LEU A 35 4.88 -12.88 -1.01
C LEU A 35 3.82 -12.05 -0.27
N LEU A 36 3.84 -12.08 1.07
CA LEU A 36 2.93 -11.29 1.90
C LEU A 36 3.10 -9.79 1.65
N LEU A 37 4.34 -9.30 1.69
CA LEU A 37 4.63 -7.89 1.47
C LEU A 37 4.23 -7.44 0.06
N ALA A 38 4.55 -8.23 -0.96
CA ALA A 38 4.15 -7.95 -2.34
C ALA A 38 2.62 -7.88 -2.47
N THR A 39 1.91 -8.79 -1.81
CA THR A 39 0.44 -8.82 -1.79
C THR A 39 -0.14 -7.57 -1.14
N LEU A 40 0.39 -7.16 0.02
CA LEU A 40 -0.06 -5.95 0.72
C LEU A 40 0.14 -4.70 -0.14
N LEU A 41 1.35 -4.55 -0.72
CA LEU A 41 1.67 -3.42 -1.58
C LEU A 41 0.78 -3.38 -2.83
N HIS A 42 0.46 -4.53 -3.42
CA HIS A 42 -0.46 -4.63 -4.55
C HIS A 42 -1.87 -4.15 -4.19
N TRP A 43 -2.35 -4.45 -2.99
CA TRP A 43 -3.64 -3.93 -2.50
C TRP A 43 -3.61 -2.43 -2.21
N LEU A 44 -2.55 -1.95 -1.56
CA LEU A 44 -2.39 -0.53 -1.25
C LEU A 44 -2.31 0.33 -2.52
N ARG A 45 -1.53 -0.09 -3.52
CA ARG A 45 -1.40 0.61 -4.82
C ARG A 45 -2.71 0.64 -5.60
N ARG A 46 -3.56 -0.38 -5.44
CA ARG A 46 -4.89 -0.42 -6.07
C ARG A 46 -5.90 0.54 -5.46
N GLY A 47 -5.52 1.30 -4.42
CA GLY A 47 -6.19 2.54 -4.05
C GLY A 47 -7.71 2.42 -3.95
N LYS A 48 -8.22 1.34 -3.35
CA LYS A 48 -9.64 1.35 -2.97
C LYS A 48 -9.79 2.48 -1.98
N ARG A 49 -10.47 3.55 -2.41
CA ARG A 49 -10.74 4.75 -1.62
C ARG A 49 -11.62 4.33 -0.45
N ILE A 50 -11.01 3.90 0.66
CA ILE A 50 -11.75 3.57 1.87
C ILE A 50 -12.24 4.92 2.43
N ARG A 51 -13.50 5.25 2.14
CA ARG A 51 -14.22 6.34 2.81
C ARG A 51 -14.43 5.92 4.25
N ILE A 52 -13.45 6.22 5.11
CA ILE A 52 -13.62 6.09 6.55
C ILE A 52 -14.47 7.28 6.98
N SER A 53 -15.78 7.05 7.11
CA SER A 53 -16.66 7.99 7.80
C SER A 53 -16.34 7.87 9.29
N LEU A 54 -15.47 8.73 9.79
CA LEU A 54 -15.37 8.98 11.23
C LEU A 54 -16.69 9.61 11.64
N GLY A 55 -17.64 8.77 12.08
CA GLY A 55 -18.77 9.24 12.85
C GLY A 55 -18.24 10.09 14.01
N PRO A 56 -18.98 11.12 14.45
CA PRO A 56 -18.50 12.04 15.47
C PRO A 56 -18.01 11.24 16.68
N VAL A 57 -16.70 11.27 16.91
CA VAL A 57 -16.11 10.72 18.13
C VAL A 57 -16.70 11.56 19.25
N ALA A 58 -17.59 10.96 20.03
CA ALA A 58 -18.18 11.58 21.20
C ALA A 58 -17.05 12.09 22.10
N GLY A 59 -16.79 13.40 22.06
CA GLY A 59 -15.71 14.00 22.85
C GLY A 59 -15.04 15.24 22.26
N MET A 60 -15.02 15.44 20.93
CA MET A 60 -14.54 16.71 20.37
C MET A 60 -15.65 17.75 20.32
N GLY A 61 -15.95 18.31 21.49
CA GLY A 61 -16.74 19.53 21.60
C GLY A 61 -16.07 20.65 20.80
N LEU A 62 -16.67 20.99 19.65
CA LEU A 62 -16.34 22.20 18.91
C LEU A 62 -16.67 23.39 19.84
N LEU A 63 -15.66 23.91 20.55
CA LEU A 63 -15.81 25.08 21.40
C LEU A 63 -16.13 26.28 20.51
N ARG A 64 -17.43 26.49 20.27
CA ARG A 64 -17.95 27.61 19.48
C ARG A 64 -17.78 28.86 20.35
N LEU A 65 -16.65 29.54 20.19
CA LEU A 65 -16.38 30.79 20.88
C LEU A 65 -17.42 31.83 20.45
N ARG A 66 -18.45 32.00 21.28
CA ARG A 66 -19.51 32.98 21.07
C ARG A 66 -18.93 34.36 21.38
N ARG A 67 -18.49 35.10 20.35
CA ARG A 67 -18.24 36.54 20.48
C ARG A 67 -19.55 37.22 20.88
N ARG A 68 -19.69 37.57 22.16
CA ARG A 68 -20.65 38.59 22.62
C ARG A 68 -20.11 39.94 22.17
N GLY A 69 -20.63 40.46 21.07
CA GLY A 69 -20.52 41.87 20.74
C GLY A 69 -21.33 42.68 21.74
N GLN A 70 -20.64 43.58 22.44
CA GLN A 70 -21.23 44.70 23.17
C GLN A 70 -22.19 45.47 22.26
N ARG A 71 -23.43 45.66 22.72
CA ARG A 71 -24.29 46.79 22.38
C ARG A 71 -25.14 47.08 23.61
N HIS A 72 -24.96 48.27 24.16
CA HIS A 72 -25.87 49.16 24.90
C HIS A 72 -24.92 50.32 25.25
N GLY A 73 -25.08 51.54 24.76
CA GLY A 73 -26.30 52.30 24.56
C GLY A 73 -26.02 53.63 25.25
#